data_AF-A0A7S2NAB5-F1
#
_entry.id   AF-A0A7S2NAB5-F1
#
_cell.length_a   1.000
_cell.length_b   1.000
_cell.length_c   1.000
_cell.angle_alpha   90.00
_cell.angle_beta   90.00
_cell.angle_gamma   90.00
#
_symmetry.space_group_name_H-M   'P 1'
#
loop_
_entity.id
_entity.type
_entity.pdbx_description
1 polymer ?
#
loop_
_entity_poly.entity_id
_entity_poly.type
_entity_poly.pdbx_seq_one_letter_code
_entity_poly.pdbx_strand_id
1 'polypeptide(L)'
;NGPAPVPDMTGSTEVDIRMPSVPVVGHQSGTDARNPYICGIFDLEALMPNRSSNDKHHVVKFAPYLDPTSRPYVHHIILFACHRTTGFVHNGVTAPCEEMPDGCSEMKWAWAVGSEDLIMPAGVGMPIG
;
A
#
# COMPACT_ATOMS: atom_id res chain seq x y z
N ASN A 1 4.68 -32.19 -3.90
CA ASN A 1 5.13 -30.83 -4.22
C ASN A 1 5.32 -30.08 -2.91
N GLY A 2 6.57 -29.91 -2.47
CA GLY A 2 6.86 -29.14 -1.25
C GLY A 2 6.63 -27.63 -1.46
N PRO A 3 6.76 -26.81 -0.41
CA PRO A 3 6.74 -25.36 -0.54
C PRO A 3 7.78 -24.93 -1.57
N ALA A 4 7.44 -23.97 -2.42
CA ALA A 4 8.42 -23.35 -3.29
C ALA A 4 9.55 -22.74 -2.43
N PRO A 5 10.81 -22.77 -2.89
CA PRO A 5 11.89 -22.09 -2.19
C PRO A 5 11.57 -20.61 -2.02
N VAL A 6 11.83 -20.07 -0.83
CA VAL A 6 11.76 -18.62 -0.60
C VAL A 6 12.82 -17.97 -1.49
N PRO A 7 12.48 -16.95 -2.30
CA PRO A 7 13.46 -16.28 -3.13
C PRO A 7 14.55 -15.62 -2.29
N ASP A 8 15.79 -15.62 -2.81
CA ASP A 8 16.84 -14.79 -2.24
C ASP A 8 16.51 -13.31 -2.50
N MET A 9 16.28 -12.57 -1.41
CA MET A 9 15.97 -11.14 -1.46
C MET A 9 17.21 -10.27 -1.22
N THR A 10 18.39 -10.87 -1.10
CA THR A 10 19.65 -10.13 -0.90
C THR A 10 19.86 -9.09 -1.99
N GLY A 11 20.09 -7.84 -1.60
CA GLY A 11 20.26 -6.72 -2.53
C GLY A 11 18.96 -6.09 -3.04
N SER A 12 17.78 -6.60 -2.62
CA SER A 12 16.50 -5.91 -2.86
C SER A 12 16.44 -4.61 -2.09
N THR A 13 15.78 -3.60 -2.67
CA THR A 13 15.48 -2.34 -1.97
C THR A 13 14.17 -2.47 -1.22
N GLU A 14 14.15 -2.03 0.03
CA GLU A 14 12.95 -1.94 0.87
C GLU A 14 12.46 -0.49 0.90
N VAL A 15 11.14 -0.32 0.84
CA VAL A 15 10.48 0.98 0.78
C VAL A 15 9.28 0.96 1.70
N ASP A 16 9.25 1.89 2.64
CA ASP A 16 8.14 2.03 3.57
C ASP A 16 7.09 2.97 3.01
N ILE A 17 5.85 2.49 2.89
CA ILE A 17 4.68 3.32 2.59
C ILE A 17 3.92 3.51 3.90
N ARG A 18 4.06 4.70 4.50
CA ARG A 18 3.45 5.01 5.80
C ARG A 18 2.44 6.12 5.65
N MET A 19 1.21 5.84 6.07
CA MET A 19 0.19 6.88 6.21
C MET A 19 0.71 8.04 7.06
N PRO A 20 0.49 9.30 6.65
CA PRO A 20 0.58 10.43 7.56
C PRO A 20 -0.27 10.19 8.81
N SER A 21 0.08 10.81 9.94
CA SER A 21 -0.72 10.67 11.16
C SER A 21 -2.14 11.17 10.92
N VAL A 22 -3.10 10.25 10.96
CA VAL A 22 -4.53 10.53 10.82
C VAL A 22 -5.25 10.17 12.12
N PRO A 23 -6.34 10.87 12.47
CA PRO A 23 -7.13 10.51 13.63
C PRO A 23 -7.73 9.11 13.44
N VAL A 24 -7.75 8.31 14.51
CA VAL A 24 -8.61 7.13 14.55
C VAL A 24 -10.05 7.64 14.65
N VAL A 25 -10.75 7.62 13.53
CA VAL A 25 -12.15 8.00 13.46
C VAL A 25 -13.01 6.85 13.97
N GLY A 26 -13.66 7.07 15.11
CA GLY A 26 -14.77 6.24 15.56
C GLY A 26 -16.07 7.02 15.37
N HIS A 27 -17.07 6.42 14.73
CA HIS A 27 -18.45 6.89 14.78
C HIS A 27 -18.69 8.36 14.36
N GLN A 28 -18.31 8.75 13.14
CA GLN A 28 -18.86 9.97 12.50
C GLN A 28 -19.51 9.65 11.16
N SER A 29 -20.56 10.40 10.82
CA SER A 29 -21.61 10.09 9.84
C SER A 29 -21.10 9.76 8.44
N GLY A 30 -21.57 8.63 7.90
CA GLY A 30 -21.31 8.04 6.58
C GLY A 30 -22.04 6.69 6.48
N THR A 31 -22.00 6.02 5.33
CA THR A 31 -22.69 4.74 5.08
C THR A 31 -22.13 3.56 5.87
N ASP A 32 -20.88 3.64 6.33
CA ASP A 32 -20.26 2.68 7.26
C ASP A 32 -19.52 3.38 8.42
N ALA A 33 -20.29 3.97 9.35
CA ALA A 33 -19.76 4.66 10.53
C ALA A 33 -18.91 3.78 11.48
N ARG A 34 -18.81 2.46 11.22
CA ARG A 34 -18.00 1.50 11.98
C ARG A 34 -16.71 1.10 11.27
N ASN A 35 -16.64 1.21 9.93
CA ASN A 35 -15.44 0.90 9.15
C ASN A 35 -15.07 2.07 8.22
N PRO A 36 -14.46 3.13 8.77
CA PRO A 36 -14.01 4.25 7.95
C PRO A 36 -12.82 3.84 7.07
N TYR A 37 -12.87 4.26 5.82
CA TYR A 37 -11.76 4.12 4.87
C TYR A 37 -11.04 5.45 4.72
N ILE A 38 -9.71 5.43 4.81
CA ILE A 38 -8.84 6.60 4.64
C ILE A 38 -7.77 6.21 3.62
N CYS A 39 -7.59 7.05 2.60
CA CYS A 39 -6.54 6.87 1.60
C CYS A 39 -5.41 7.87 1.83
N GLY A 40 -4.18 7.39 1.68
CA GLY A 40 -2.99 8.21 1.54
C GLY A 40 -2.46 8.09 0.12
N ILE A 41 -1.95 9.20 -0.42
CA ILE A 41 -1.33 9.22 -1.75
C ILE A 41 0.18 9.30 -1.62
N PHE A 42 0.89 8.45 -2.38
CA PHE A 42 2.34 8.35 -2.30
C PHE A 42 2.95 8.32 -3.69
N ASP A 43 3.78 9.33 -3.96
CA ASP A 43 4.60 9.35 -5.17
C ASP A 43 5.79 8.41 -5.06
N LEU A 44 5.97 7.54 -6.07
CA LEU A 44 7.05 6.56 -6.10
C LEU A 44 8.44 7.23 -6.07
N GLU A 45 8.61 8.37 -6.74
CA GLU A 45 9.87 9.12 -6.77
C GLU A 45 10.19 9.75 -5.41
N ALA A 46 9.18 10.10 -4.61
CA ALA A 46 9.40 10.57 -3.24
C ALA A 46 9.81 9.42 -2.32
N LEU A 47 9.26 8.23 -2.53
CA LEU A 47 9.60 7.02 -1.79
C LEU A 47 10.96 6.42 -2.21
N MET A 48 11.35 6.62 -3.46
CA MET A 48 12.57 6.08 -4.07
C MET A 48 13.34 7.19 -4.78
N PRO A 49 13.97 8.14 -4.05
CA PRO A 49 14.52 9.39 -4.60
C PRO A 49 15.65 9.22 -5.63
N ASN A 50 16.21 8.02 -5.75
CA ASN A 50 17.26 7.69 -6.72
C ASN A 50 16.75 6.86 -7.90
N ARG A 51 15.42 6.79 -8.10
CA ARG A 51 14.76 6.01 -9.15
C ARG A 51 13.71 6.87 -9.83
N SER A 52 13.55 6.73 -11.14
CA SER A 52 12.45 7.39 -11.83
C SER A 52 11.20 6.55 -11.71
N SER A 53 10.04 7.19 -11.58
CA SER A 53 8.76 6.53 -11.78
C SER A 53 8.69 5.89 -13.17
N ASN A 54 9.38 6.39 -14.20
CA ASN A 54 9.43 5.78 -15.54
C ASN A 54 10.15 4.43 -15.59
N ASP A 55 10.91 4.07 -14.56
CA ASP A 55 11.63 2.82 -14.53
C ASP A 55 10.70 1.69 -14.07
N LYS A 56 10.70 0.58 -14.81
CA LYS A 56 9.97 -0.61 -14.40
C LYS A 56 10.67 -1.29 -13.22
N HIS A 57 9.98 -1.39 -12.10
CA HIS A 57 10.39 -2.18 -10.95
C HIS A 57 9.45 -3.37 -10.74
N HIS A 58 9.90 -4.36 -9.98
CA HIS A 58 9.09 -5.52 -9.62
C HIS A 58 9.16 -5.72 -8.11
N VAL A 59 8.02 -5.59 -7.44
CA VAL A 59 7.90 -5.89 -6.02
C VAL A 59 7.82 -7.40 -5.85
N VAL A 60 8.76 -7.95 -5.08
CA VAL A 60 8.86 -9.39 -4.81
C VAL A 60 8.34 -9.77 -3.43
N LYS A 61 8.07 -8.77 -2.57
CA LYS A 61 7.52 -8.95 -1.24
C LYS A 61 6.67 -7.76 -0.83
N PHE A 62 5.52 -8.01 -0.22
CA PHE A 62 4.76 -7.02 0.52
C PHE A 62 4.62 -7.45 1.98
N ALA A 63 4.83 -6.52 2.91
CA ALA A 63 4.68 -6.75 4.34
C ALA A 63 3.83 -5.62 4.96
N PRO A 64 2.91 -5.92 5.88
CA PRO A 64 2.17 -4.88 6.60
C PRO A 64 3.11 -4.16 7.58
N TYR A 65 3.19 -2.84 7.47
CA TYR A 65 3.86 -2.01 8.47
C TYR A 65 2.80 -1.40 9.40
N LEU A 66 2.72 -1.91 10.64
CA LEU A 66 1.74 -1.47 11.64
C LEU A 66 2.44 -0.89 12.86
N ASP A 67 2.08 0.34 13.23
CA ASP A 67 2.49 0.89 14.52
C ASP A 67 1.76 0.15 15.66
N PRO A 68 2.43 -0.21 16.77
CA PRO A 68 1.81 -0.95 17.87
C PRO A 68 0.56 -0.27 18.46
N THR A 69 0.51 1.06 18.45
CA THR A 69 -0.62 1.83 18.99
C THR A 69 -1.80 1.86 18.02
N SER A 70 -1.57 1.83 16.70
CA SER A 70 -2.63 1.81 15.70
C SER A 70 -3.09 0.41 15.29
N ARG A 71 -2.27 -0.63 15.53
CA ARG A 71 -2.53 -2.03 15.19
C ARG A 71 -3.93 -2.54 15.55
N PRO A 72 -4.52 -2.23 16.73
CA PRO A 72 -5.87 -2.70 17.06
C PRO A 72 -6.99 -2.12 16.18
N TYR A 73 -6.73 -1.03 15.47
CA TYR A 73 -7.72 -0.29 14.70
C TYR A 73 -7.63 -0.55 13.18
N VAL A 74 -6.54 -1.14 12.70
CA VAL A 74 -6.33 -1.41 11.28
C VAL A 74 -6.77 -2.84 10.96
N HIS A 75 -7.90 -2.99 10.26
CA HIS A 75 -8.42 -4.30 9.85
C HIS A 75 -7.94 -4.71 8.44
N HIS A 76 -7.86 -3.75 7.51
CA HIS A 76 -7.43 -3.97 6.13
C HIS A 76 -6.44 -2.88 5.69
N ILE A 77 -5.52 -3.24 4.80
CA ILE A 77 -4.67 -2.32 4.04
C ILE A 77 -4.80 -2.73 2.57
N ILE A 78 -5.05 -1.77 1.69
CA ILE A 78 -5.12 -2.04 0.24
C ILE A 78 -4.27 -1.00 -0.47
N LEU A 79 -3.41 -1.49 -1.36
CA LEU A 79 -2.54 -0.67 -2.20
C LEU A 79 -3.05 -0.70 -3.63
N PHE A 80 -3.29 0.49 -4.17
CA PHE A 80 -3.61 0.70 -5.58
C PHE A 80 -2.52 1.51 -6.25
N ALA A 81 -2.31 1.28 -7.54
CA ALA A 81 -1.58 2.19 -8.40
C ALA A 81 -2.53 3.16 -9.09
N CYS A 82 -2.04 4.39 -9.26
CA CYS A 82 -2.77 5.48 -9.88
C CYS A 82 -2.11 5.91 -11.19
N HIS A 83 -2.92 6.43 -12.11
CA HIS A 83 -2.42 7.05 -13.34
C HIS A 83 -1.70 8.37 -13.01
N ARG A 84 -0.65 8.71 -13.77
CA ARG A 84 0.19 9.89 -13.50
C ARG A 84 -0.49 11.24 -13.71
N THR A 85 -1.63 11.28 -14.38
CA THR A 85 -2.31 12.53 -14.77
C THR A 85 -3.21 13.11 -13.70
N THR A 86 -3.29 12.48 -12.52
CA THR A 86 -4.29 12.79 -11.50
C THR A 86 -3.96 13.99 -10.61
N GLY A 87 -2.78 14.61 -10.77
CA GLY A 87 -2.41 15.83 -10.02
C GLY A 87 -2.35 15.64 -8.51
N PHE A 88 -2.20 14.40 -8.03
CA PHE A 88 -2.07 14.12 -6.61
C PHE A 88 -0.78 14.70 -6.02
N VAL A 89 -0.78 14.83 -4.69
CA VAL A 89 0.35 15.33 -3.92
C VAL A 89 0.80 14.22 -2.98
N HIS A 90 2.11 13.90 -2.96
CA HIS A 90 2.70 13.01 -1.97
C HIS A 90 2.25 13.36 -0.54
N ASN A 91 1.87 12.34 0.24
CA ASN A 91 1.29 12.45 1.58
C ASN A 91 -0.06 13.18 1.64
N GLY A 92 -0.74 13.38 0.51
CA GLY A 92 -2.14 13.78 0.49
C GLY A 92 -3.02 12.73 1.17
N VAL A 93 -3.99 13.17 1.96
CA VAL A 93 -4.93 12.30 2.67
C VAL A 93 -6.36 12.58 2.21
N THR A 94 -7.10 11.52 1.87
CA THR A 94 -8.50 11.58 1.48
C THR A 94 -9.33 10.75 2.46
N ALA A 95 -10.35 11.37 3.06
CA ALA A 95 -11.33 10.72 3.92
C ALA A 95 -12.71 11.39 3.77
N PRO A 96 -13.83 10.63 3.66
CA PRO A 96 -13.85 9.17 3.53
C PRO A 96 -13.29 8.72 2.17
N CYS A 97 -12.74 7.51 2.12
CA CYS A 97 -12.21 6.88 0.90
C CYS A 97 -12.91 5.53 0.64
N GLU A 98 -14.25 5.53 0.71
CA GLU A 98 -15.06 4.35 0.34
C GLU A 98 -15.01 4.09 -1.16
N GLU A 99 -14.88 5.17 -1.94
CA GLU A 99 -14.62 5.15 -3.37
C GLU A 99 -13.15 5.53 -3.62
N MET A 100 -12.47 4.77 -4.47
CA MET A 100 -11.09 5.08 -4.83
C MET A 100 -11.04 6.40 -5.61
N PRO A 101 -10.04 7.28 -5.34
CA PRO A 101 -9.84 8.48 -6.13
C PRO A 101 -9.74 8.16 -7.62
N ASP A 102 -10.30 9.04 -8.45
CA ASP A 102 -10.27 8.88 -9.91
C ASP A 102 -8.84 8.64 -10.41
N GLY A 103 -8.70 7.63 -11.28
CA GLY A 103 -7.42 7.21 -11.82
C GLY A 103 -6.63 6.23 -10.95
N CYS A 104 -7.09 5.87 -9.75
CA CYS A 104 -6.53 4.81 -8.90
C CYS A 104 -7.36 3.52 -8.97
N SER A 105 -7.15 2.69 -9.99
CA SER A 105 -7.98 1.49 -10.22
C SER A 105 -7.22 0.17 -10.24
N GLU A 106 -5.89 0.21 -10.32
CA GLU A 106 -5.09 -1.03 -10.40
C GLU A 106 -4.70 -1.49 -8.99
N MET A 107 -5.39 -2.49 -8.46
CA MET A 107 -5.03 -3.10 -7.18
C MET A 107 -3.68 -3.82 -7.29
N LYS A 108 -2.74 -3.47 -6.42
CA LYS A 108 -1.40 -4.09 -6.36
C LYS A 108 -1.27 -5.11 -5.24
N TRP A 109 -1.86 -4.81 -4.09
CA TRP A 109 -1.78 -5.66 -2.92
C TRP A 109 -2.91 -5.38 -1.95
N ALA A 110 -3.32 -6.41 -1.22
CA ALA A 110 -4.28 -6.30 -0.13
C ALA A 110 -3.77 -7.13 1.06
N TRP A 111 -4.04 -6.63 2.25
CA TRP A 111 -3.76 -7.28 3.51
C TRP A 111 -4.96 -7.18 4.43
N ALA A 112 -5.16 -8.22 5.24
CA ALA A 112 -6.16 -8.30 6.28
C ALA A 112 -5.52 -8.82 7.57
N VAL A 113 -6.11 -8.45 8.71
CA VAL A 113 -5.67 -8.95 10.00
C VAL A 113 -5.57 -10.49 10.01
N GLY A 114 -4.43 -10.99 10.51
CA GLY A 114 -4.12 -12.43 10.54
C GLY A 114 -3.34 -12.94 9.34
N SER A 115 -3.22 -12.18 8.25
CA SER A 115 -2.34 -12.52 7.13
C SER A 115 -0.87 -12.23 7.43
N GLU A 116 0.00 -13.12 6.93
CA GLU A 116 1.45 -12.92 6.93
C GLU A 116 1.90 -12.09 5.71
N ASP A 117 3.21 -11.90 5.57
CA ASP A 117 3.84 -11.26 4.41
C ASP A 117 3.49 -12.02 3.11
N LEU A 118 3.24 -11.27 2.04
CA LEU A 118 3.16 -11.84 0.70
C LEU A 118 4.55 -11.91 0.10
N ILE A 119 5.12 -13.11 -0.02
CA ILE A 119 6.37 -13.36 -0.75
C ILE A 119 6.03 -13.94 -2.12
N MET A 120 6.48 -13.27 -3.18
CA MET A 120 6.25 -13.73 -4.55
C MET A 120 7.14 -14.95 -4.86
N PRO A 121 6.70 -15.89 -5.73
CA PRO A 121 7.56 -16.97 -6.17
C PRO A 121 8.81 -16.48 -6.90
N ALA A 122 9.85 -17.32 -6.95
CA ALA A 122 11.06 -17.00 -7.70
C ALA A 122 10.74 -16.68 -9.17
N GLY A 123 11.31 -15.58 -9.68
CA GLY A 123 11.06 -15.10 -11.05
C GLY A 123 9.74 -14.37 -11.26
N VAL A 124 8.95 -14.15 -10.19
CA VAL A 124 7.68 -13.41 -10.23
C VAL A 124 7.83 -12.12 -9.42
N GLY A 125 7.24 -11.03 -9.92
CA GLY A 125 7.10 -9.81 -9.16
C GLY A 125 6.00 -8.91 -9.70
N MET A 126 5.41 -8.11 -8.81
CA MET A 126 4.35 -7.17 -9.14
C MET A 126 4.95 -5.91 -9.78
N PRO A 127 4.60 -5.56 -11.03
CA PRO A 127 5.19 -4.41 -11.69
C PRO A 127 4.71 -3.08 -11.08
N ILE A 128 5.64 -2.16 -10.83
CA ILE A 128 5.38 -0.77 -10.42
C ILE A 128 6.32 0.18 -11.19
N GLY A 129 5.91 1.45 -11.32
CA GLY A 129 6.58 2.49 -12.12
C GLY A 129 5.85 2.80 -13.42
#